data_AF-A0AA86MZE8-F1
#
_entry.id   AF-A0AA86MZE8-F1
#
_cell.length_a   1.000
_cell.length_b   1.000
_cell.length_c   1.000
_cell.angle_alpha   90.00
_cell.angle_beta   90.00
_cell.angle_gamma   90.00
#
_symmetry.space_group_name_H-M   'P 1'
#
loop_
_entity.id
_entity.type
_entity.pdbx_description
1 polymer ?
#
loop_
_entity_poly.entity_id
_entity_poly.type
_entity_poly.pdbx_seq_one_letter_code
_entity_poly.pdbx_strand_id
1 'polypeptide(L)'
;MVATHRLFIGSFVCAWLLLCLLPASASSAPYFEDGFIGLTQTELHDKLGMPQAARDRKAALRVFKYYSYADWQKYFKKLIAPQNGEDVYTFKRDGVEVRYSFGFVINPNDHSDEPTLYVNLVDVEFSPPVPISQVPALVPEFRPPSEPDAPAFRSSIWLLLFKGNPSPDARFVVRDPSKDKWDWTLAFQLFSLQGLPQPLTLTAKVDRMEIAPQSLQLTQKRLKNTHEPILNPYSREFADLPPPAPPAPKKIPMPQYAE
;
A
#
# COMPACT_ATOMS: atom_id res chain seq x y z
N MET A 1 3.85 -78.23 -3.73
CA MET A 1 2.95 -77.40 -4.57
C MET A 1 2.71 -76.10 -3.84
N VAL A 2 3.20 -74.99 -4.37
CA VAL A 2 3.23 -73.66 -3.73
C VAL A 2 2.46 -72.68 -4.60
N ALA A 3 1.42 -72.06 -4.05
CA ALA A 3 0.69 -70.90 -4.56
C ALA A 3 -0.17 -70.41 -3.36
N THR A 4 -0.34 -69.15 -2.97
CA THR A 4 -0.35 -67.86 -3.67
C THR A 4 -0.25 -66.73 -2.61
N HIS A 5 0.81 -65.91 -2.64
CA HIS A 5 0.87 -64.60 -1.97
C HIS A 5 0.99 -63.53 -3.06
N ARG A 6 -0.11 -63.09 -3.67
CA ARG A 6 -0.10 -61.92 -4.58
C ARG A 6 -1.47 -61.27 -4.66
N LEU A 7 -1.84 -60.48 -3.65
CA LEU A 7 -2.99 -59.56 -3.78
C LEU A 7 -3.00 -58.47 -2.70
N PHE A 8 -1.90 -57.73 -2.50
CA PHE A 8 -1.92 -56.56 -1.61
C PHE A 8 -0.97 -55.42 -1.99
N ILE A 9 -0.49 -55.36 -3.26
CA ILE A 9 0.45 -54.30 -3.70
C ILE A 9 -0.19 -53.32 -4.71
N GLY A 10 -1.35 -53.66 -5.29
CA GLY A 10 -1.98 -52.83 -6.33
C GLY A 10 -2.69 -51.56 -5.85
N SER A 11 -3.09 -51.47 -4.58
CA SER A 11 -3.96 -50.37 -4.12
C SER A 11 -3.22 -49.13 -3.60
N PHE A 12 -1.93 -49.23 -3.26
CA PHE A 12 -1.16 -48.10 -2.73
C PHE A 12 -0.58 -47.19 -3.83
N VAL A 13 -0.37 -47.73 -5.04
CA VAL A 13 0.25 -46.98 -6.15
C VAL A 13 -0.74 -45.98 -6.78
N CYS A 14 -2.04 -46.32 -6.84
CA CYS A 14 -3.05 -45.39 -7.36
C CYS A 14 -3.31 -44.18 -6.44
N ALA A 15 -3.19 -44.35 -5.12
CA ALA A 15 -3.41 -43.24 -4.18
C ALA A 15 -2.29 -42.18 -4.24
N TRP A 16 -1.05 -42.59 -4.56
CA TRP A 16 0.09 -41.67 -4.72
C TRP A 16 0.07 -40.90 -6.05
N LEU A 17 -0.41 -41.52 -7.14
CA LEU A 17 -0.53 -40.85 -8.44
C LEU A 17 -1.67 -39.81 -8.49
N LEU A 18 -2.70 -39.95 -7.65
CA LEU A 18 -3.80 -38.99 -7.54
C LEU A 18 -3.46 -37.73 -6.74
N LEU A 19 -2.46 -37.77 -5.84
CA LEU A 19 -1.99 -36.56 -5.15
C LEU A 19 -1.12 -35.65 -6.03
N CYS A 20 -0.50 -36.18 -7.09
CA CYS A 20 0.32 -35.40 -8.03
C CYS A 20 -0.50 -34.64 -9.10
N LEU A 21 -1.83 -34.83 -9.14
CA LEU A 21 -2.73 -34.20 -10.12
C LEU A 21 -3.59 -33.08 -9.53
N LEU A 22 -3.42 -32.78 -8.24
CA LEU A 22 -3.99 -31.54 -7.69
C LEU A 22 -3.17 -30.38 -8.28
N PRO A 23 -3.81 -29.41 -8.97
CA PRO A 23 -3.11 -28.19 -9.31
C PRO A 23 -2.57 -27.62 -8.00
N ALA A 24 -1.25 -27.50 -7.89
CA ALA A 24 -0.68 -26.68 -6.86
C ALA A 24 -1.23 -25.28 -7.10
N SER A 25 -2.23 -24.89 -6.30
CA SER A 25 -2.60 -23.49 -6.16
C SER A 25 -1.33 -22.81 -5.66
N ALA A 26 -0.54 -22.27 -6.59
CA ALA A 26 0.63 -21.49 -6.27
C ALA A 26 0.11 -20.22 -5.60
N SER A 27 -0.06 -20.29 -4.28
CA SER A 27 -0.32 -19.11 -3.49
C SER A 27 0.95 -18.26 -3.55
N SER A 28 0.86 -17.14 -4.26
CA SER A 28 1.91 -16.14 -4.27
C SER A 28 1.85 -15.44 -2.90
N ALA A 29 2.85 -15.70 -2.07
CA ALA A 29 3.03 -14.95 -0.84
C ALA A 29 3.20 -13.44 -1.15
N PRO A 30 2.78 -12.55 -0.24
CA PRO A 30 3.03 -11.12 -0.40
C PRO A 30 4.54 -10.85 -0.51
N TYR A 31 4.92 -9.86 -1.33
CA TYR A 31 6.33 -9.53 -1.59
C TYR A 31 7.01 -8.81 -0.44
N PHE A 32 6.22 -8.21 0.45
CA PHE A 32 6.70 -7.52 1.63
C PHE A 32 5.87 -7.89 2.87
N GLU A 33 6.36 -7.45 4.02
CA GLU A 33 5.75 -7.71 5.33
C GLU A 33 4.45 -6.93 5.59
N ASP A 34 4.00 -6.08 4.67
CA ASP A 34 2.68 -5.43 4.74
C ASP A 34 1.55 -6.46 4.59
N GLY A 35 1.82 -7.57 3.91
CA GLY A 35 0.89 -8.66 3.77
C GLY A 35 -0.15 -8.51 2.64
N PHE A 36 -0.04 -7.50 1.77
CA PHE A 36 -0.91 -7.29 0.63
C PHE A 36 -0.18 -7.09 -0.70
N ILE A 37 0.90 -6.30 -0.74
CA ILE A 37 1.63 -6.05 -1.98
C ILE A 37 2.12 -7.37 -2.58
N GLY A 38 1.83 -7.61 -3.86
CA GLY A 38 2.18 -8.84 -4.56
C GLY A 38 1.15 -9.97 -4.46
N LEU A 39 0.09 -9.84 -3.66
CA LEU A 39 -1.05 -10.76 -3.72
C LEU A 39 -1.77 -10.63 -5.06
N THR A 40 -2.29 -11.73 -5.57
CA THR A 40 -3.28 -11.68 -6.66
C THR A 40 -4.61 -11.12 -6.16
N GLN A 41 -5.45 -10.61 -7.07
CA GLN A 41 -6.80 -10.17 -6.72
C GLN A 41 -7.62 -11.28 -6.06
N THR A 42 -7.48 -12.52 -6.53
CA THR A 42 -8.14 -13.69 -5.93
C THR A 42 -7.68 -13.91 -4.49
N GLU A 43 -6.37 -13.90 -4.23
CA GLU A 43 -5.84 -14.07 -2.88
C GLU A 43 -6.24 -12.93 -1.93
N LEU A 44 -6.35 -11.70 -2.47
CA LEU A 44 -6.90 -10.58 -1.72
C LEU A 44 -8.36 -10.85 -1.32
N HIS A 45 -9.18 -11.37 -2.23
CA HIS A 45 -10.58 -11.72 -1.96
C HIS A 45 -10.70 -12.88 -0.97
N ASP A 46 -9.82 -13.88 -1.06
CA ASP A 46 -9.77 -14.97 -0.10
C ASP A 46 -9.42 -14.46 1.31
N LYS A 47 -8.56 -13.43 1.38
CA LYS A 47 -8.11 -12.82 2.64
C LYS A 47 -9.12 -11.86 3.27
N LEU A 48 -9.81 -11.03 2.48
CA LEU A 48 -10.68 -9.96 2.97
C LEU A 48 -12.18 -10.17 2.69
N GLY A 49 -12.52 -11.22 1.96
CA GLY A 49 -13.85 -11.40 1.37
C GLY A 49 -14.02 -10.57 0.10
N MET A 50 -15.25 -10.59 -0.44
CA MET A 50 -15.58 -9.79 -1.62
C MET A 50 -15.58 -8.29 -1.27
N PRO A 51 -15.06 -7.42 -2.17
CA PRO A 51 -15.09 -5.99 -1.97
C PRO A 51 -16.52 -5.43 -1.93
N GLN A 52 -16.68 -4.34 -1.17
CA GLN A 52 -17.96 -3.66 -1.01
C GLN A 52 -18.30 -2.80 -2.24
N ALA A 53 -17.27 -2.22 -2.85
CA ALA A 53 -17.37 -1.35 -4.01
C ALA A 53 -16.13 -1.49 -4.90
N ALA A 54 -16.22 -0.91 -6.10
CA ALA A 54 -15.06 -0.70 -6.95
C ALA A 54 -14.86 0.81 -7.20
N ARG A 55 -13.60 1.26 -7.17
CA ARG A 55 -13.20 2.64 -7.44
C ARG A 55 -12.52 2.74 -8.80
N ASP A 56 -13.05 3.61 -9.67
CA ASP A 56 -12.40 4.01 -10.92
C ASP A 56 -11.18 4.88 -10.59
N ARG A 57 -10.00 4.45 -11.07
CA ARG A 57 -8.75 5.20 -10.97
C ARG A 57 -8.38 5.89 -12.29
N LYS A 58 -9.03 7.00 -12.63
CA LYS A 58 -8.53 7.93 -13.66
C LYS A 58 -7.45 8.85 -13.09
N ALA A 59 -6.19 8.44 -13.25
CA ALA A 59 -5.00 9.09 -12.69
C ALA A 59 -4.83 10.59 -13.03
N ALA A 60 -5.43 11.09 -14.11
CA ALA A 60 -5.25 12.47 -14.56
C ALA A 60 -6.07 13.52 -13.79
N LEU A 61 -7.24 13.14 -13.23
CA LEU A 61 -8.19 14.11 -12.66
C LEU A 61 -8.38 13.99 -11.15
N ARG A 62 -7.89 12.90 -10.52
CA ARG A 62 -8.12 12.60 -9.09
C ARG A 62 -9.60 12.72 -8.67
N VAL A 63 -10.52 12.52 -9.62
CA VAL A 63 -11.95 12.41 -9.39
C VAL A 63 -12.28 10.93 -9.43
N PHE A 64 -12.48 10.36 -8.25
CA PHE A 64 -12.80 8.95 -8.09
C PHE A 64 -14.30 8.76 -8.21
N LYS A 65 -14.70 7.76 -9.00
CA LYS A 65 -16.09 7.28 -9.04
C LYS A 65 -16.15 5.93 -8.36
N TYR A 66 -17.13 5.78 -7.48
CA TYR A 66 -17.40 4.55 -6.78
C TYR A 66 -18.63 3.89 -7.40
N TYR A 67 -18.51 2.60 -7.66
CA TYR A 67 -19.59 1.76 -8.17
C TYR A 67 -19.85 0.63 -7.18
N SER A 68 -21.08 0.13 -7.15
CA SER A 68 -21.31 -1.15 -6.48
C SER A 68 -20.43 -2.21 -7.16
N TYR A 69 -19.93 -3.18 -6.39
CA TYR A 69 -19.07 -4.20 -6.98
C TYR A 69 -19.81 -5.03 -8.05
N ALA A 70 -21.11 -5.27 -7.86
CA ALA A 70 -21.94 -5.97 -8.83
C ALA A 70 -22.04 -5.21 -10.17
N ASP A 71 -22.28 -3.90 -10.13
CA ASP A 71 -22.33 -3.06 -11.34
C ASP A 71 -20.96 -2.98 -12.00
N TRP A 72 -19.89 -2.90 -11.20
CA TRP A 72 -18.53 -2.95 -11.71
C TRP A 72 -18.27 -4.21 -12.54
N GLN A 73 -18.56 -5.38 -11.99
CA GLN A 73 -18.36 -6.65 -12.68
C GLN A 73 -19.20 -6.76 -13.95
N LYS A 74 -20.47 -6.32 -13.89
CA LYS A 74 -21.41 -6.50 -14.99
C LYS A 74 -21.20 -5.51 -16.14
N TYR A 75 -20.91 -4.25 -15.82
CA TYR A 75 -20.96 -3.15 -16.79
C TYR A 75 -19.62 -2.49 -17.04
N PHE A 76 -18.77 -2.32 -16.01
CA PHE A 76 -17.62 -1.42 -16.11
C PHE A 76 -16.28 -2.12 -16.32
N LYS A 77 -16.06 -3.30 -15.72
CA LYS A 77 -14.79 -4.06 -15.78
C LYS A 77 -14.31 -4.34 -17.22
N LYS A 78 -15.22 -4.47 -18.18
CA LYS A 78 -14.90 -4.69 -19.60
C LYS A 78 -14.76 -3.40 -20.41
N LEU A 79 -15.41 -2.32 -19.97
CA LEU A 79 -15.34 -1.00 -20.62
C LEU A 79 -14.12 -0.21 -20.19
N ILE A 80 -13.67 -0.45 -18.95
CA ILE A 80 -12.53 0.18 -18.32
C ILE A 80 -11.49 -0.93 -18.12
N ALA A 81 -10.25 -0.71 -18.53
CA ALA A 81 -9.21 -1.70 -18.37
C ALA A 81 -9.14 -2.17 -16.89
N PRO A 82 -9.10 -3.48 -16.62
CA PRO A 82 -9.36 -4.04 -15.29
C PRO A 82 -8.41 -3.52 -14.20
N GLN A 83 -7.16 -3.19 -14.57
CA GLN A 83 -6.17 -2.56 -13.69
C GLN A 83 -6.56 -1.15 -13.18
N ASN A 84 -7.54 -0.50 -13.81
CA ASN A 84 -8.04 0.80 -13.36
C ASN A 84 -9.23 0.68 -12.39
N GLY A 85 -9.71 -0.53 -12.11
CA GLY A 85 -10.69 -0.81 -11.07
C GLY A 85 -10.00 -1.21 -9.80
N GLU A 86 -10.20 -0.46 -8.73
CA GLU A 86 -9.65 -0.78 -7.42
C GLU A 86 -10.71 -1.41 -6.53
N ASP A 87 -10.34 -2.45 -5.79
CA ASP A 87 -11.25 -3.10 -4.85
C ASP A 87 -11.31 -2.29 -3.55
N VAL A 88 -12.53 -1.97 -3.10
CA VAL A 88 -12.75 -1.07 -1.95
C VAL A 88 -13.35 -1.82 -0.77
N TYR A 89 -12.74 -1.63 0.39
CA TYR A 89 -13.17 -2.19 1.68
C TYR A 89 -13.23 -1.08 2.71
N THR A 90 -14.37 -0.94 3.39
CA THR A 90 -14.56 0.06 4.44
C THR A 90 -14.75 -0.62 5.78
N PHE A 91 -13.93 -0.21 6.75
CA PHE A 91 -13.98 -0.67 8.13
C PHE A 91 -14.25 0.49 9.07
N LYS A 92 -14.89 0.22 10.20
CA LYS A 92 -15.01 1.19 11.29
C LYS A 92 -14.11 0.74 12.44
N ARG A 93 -13.08 1.52 12.76
CA ARG A 93 -12.09 1.24 13.81
C ARG A 93 -11.99 2.46 14.73
N ASP A 94 -12.25 2.28 16.01
CA ASP A 94 -12.26 3.35 17.02
C ASP A 94 -13.10 4.59 16.62
N GLY A 95 -14.23 4.35 15.97
CA GLY A 95 -15.12 5.41 15.50
C GLY A 95 -14.68 6.13 14.21
N VAL A 96 -13.50 5.78 13.67
CA VAL A 96 -12.99 6.27 12.39
C VAL A 96 -13.39 5.31 11.27
N GLU A 97 -13.88 5.85 10.16
CA GLU A 97 -14.02 5.09 8.93
C GLU A 97 -12.65 4.98 8.25
N VAL A 98 -12.18 3.75 8.09
CA VAL A 98 -10.91 3.39 7.46
C VAL A 98 -11.23 2.67 6.16
N ARG A 99 -11.05 3.35 5.03
CA ARG A 99 -11.35 2.82 3.70
C ARG A 99 -10.07 2.42 2.98
N TYR A 100 -9.94 1.13 2.71
CA TYR A 100 -8.87 0.57 1.88
C TYR A 100 -9.34 0.55 0.42
N SER A 101 -8.45 0.92 -0.49
CA SER A 101 -8.58 0.76 -1.93
C SER A 101 -7.33 0.07 -2.47
N PHE A 102 -7.50 -1.06 -3.13
CA PHE A 102 -6.39 -1.87 -3.64
C PHE A 102 -6.18 -1.61 -5.14
N GLY A 103 -5.05 -1.02 -5.48
CA GLY A 103 -4.62 -0.80 -6.85
C GLY A 103 -3.94 -2.04 -7.43
N PHE A 104 -4.17 -2.29 -8.71
CA PHE A 104 -3.66 -3.47 -9.39
C PHE A 104 -2.72 -3.13 -10.56
N VAL A 105 -1.86 -4.10 -10.85
CA VAL A 105 -1.09 -4.17 -12.08
C VAL A 105 -1.29 -5.53 -12.74
N ILE A 106 -1.25 -5.55 -14.06
CA ILE A 106 -1.32 -6.78 -14.86
C ILE A 106 0.08 -7.39 -14.94
N ASN A 107 0.16 -8.71 -14.90
CA ASN A 107 1.37 -9.42 -15.31
C ASN A 107 1.68 -9.09 -16.79
N PRO A 108 2.81 -8.44 -17.12
CA PRO A 108 3.10 -8.02 -18.50
C PRO A 108 3.32 -9.20 -19.46
N ASN A 109 3.58 -10.40 -18.94
CA ASN A 109 3.72 -11.62 -19.72
C ASN A 109 2.38 -12.38 -19.86
N ASP A 110 1.33 -11.92 -19.19
CA ASP A 110 -0.01 -12.48 -19.31
C ASP A 110 -0.75 -11.76 -20.43
N HIS A 111 -0.91 -12.47 -21.54
CA HIS A 111 -1.60 -11.99 -22.74
C HIS A 111 -3.01 -12.56 -22.87
N SER A 112 -3.55 -13.14 -21.78
CA SER A 112 -4.93 -13.63 -21.78
C SER A 112 -5.94 -12.47 -21.80
N ASP A 113 -7.16 -12.76 -22.23
CA ASP A 113 -8.26 -11.79 -22.21
C ASP A 113 -8.68 -11.40 -20.78
N GLU A 114 -8.33 -12.22 -19.78
CA GLU A 114 -8.60 -12.01 -18.36
C GLU A 114 -7.29 -12.13 -17.56
N PRO A 115 -6.40 -11.13 -17.67
CA PRO A 115 -5.08 -11.22 -17.06
C PRO A 115 -5.15 -11.24 -15.54
N THR A 116 -4.21 -11.95 -14.92
CA THR A 116 -4.06 -11.96 -13.47
C THR A 116 -3.64 -10.58 -12.98
N LEU A 117 -4.40 -10.06 -12.01
CA LEU A 117 -4.15 -8.78 -11.37
C LEU A 117 -3.39 -8.97 -10.06
N TYR A 118 -2.37 -8.16 -9.84
CA TYR A 118 -1.55 -8.16 -8.63
C TYR A 118 -1.61 -6.83 -7.92
N VAL A 119 -1.72 -6.86 -6.59
CA VAL A 119 -1.75 -5.66 -5.75
C VAL A 119 -0.40 -4.94 -5.84
N ASN A 120 -0.41 -3.69 -6.29
CA ASN A 120 0.78 -2.82 -6.35
C ASN A 120 0.67 -1.56 -5.50
N LEU A 121 -0.52 -1.25 -4.99
CA LEU A 121 -0.79 -0.12 -4.13
C LEU A 121 -1.92 -0.49 -3.16
N VAL A 122 -1.73 -0.12 -1.89
CA VAL A 122 -2.83 -0.05 -0.92
C VAL A 122 -3.00 1.42 -0.54
N ASP A 123 -4.13 2.01 -0.90
CA ASP A 123 -4.51 3.37 -0.51
C ASP A 123 -5.53 3.29 0.63
N VAL A 124 -5.28 4.00 1.73
CA VAL A 124 -6.07 3.96 2.94
C VAL A 124 -6.52 5.37 3.29
N GLU A 125 -7.82 5.61 3.30
CA GLU A 125 -8.41 6.91 3.62
C GLU A 125 -9.06 6.88 5.01
N PHE A 126 -8.90 7.97 5.77
CA PHE A 126 -9.42 8.15 7.12
C PHE A 126 -10.51 9.22 7.13
N SER A 127 -11.69 8.88 7.65
CA SER A 127 -12.78 9.83 7.88
C SER A 127 -13.30 9.70 9.31
N PRO A 128 -13.09 10.70 10.20
CA PRO A 128 -12.34 11.95 9.97
C PRO A 128 -10.81 11.75 9.89
N PRO A 129 -10.03 12.79 9.54
CA PRO A 129 -8.56 12.75 9.60
C PRO A 129 -8.05 12.44 11.02
N VAL A 130 -6.98 11.66 11.11
CA VAL A 130 -6.47 11.08 12.37
C VAL A 130 -5.05 11.56 12.68
N PRO A 131 -4.65 11.68 13.95
CA PRO A 131 -3.25 11.92 14.32
C PRO A 131 -2.31 10.86 13.75
N ILE A 132 -1.11 11.25 13.33
CA ILE A 132 -0.06 10.33 12.86
C ILE A 132 0.19 9.22 13.89
N SER A 133 0.23 9.54 15.19
CA SER A 133 0.42 8.54 16.26
C SER A 133 -0.66 7.46 16.32
N GLN A 134 -1.86 7.73 15.80
CA GLN A 134 -2.98 6.79 15.82
C GLN A 134 -2.96 5.81 14.65
N VAL A 135 -2.23 6.11 13.57
CA VAL A 135 -2.24 5.32 12.33
C VAL A 135 -1.87 3.84 12.54
N PRO A 136 -0.83 3.48 13.33
CA PRO A 136 -0.49 2.06 13.55
C PRO A 136 -1.61 1.24 14.21
N ALA A 137 -2.45 1.86 15.04
CA ALA A 137 -3.59 1.19 15.66
C ALA A 137 -4.75 1.00 14.67
N LEU A 138 -4.93 1.95 13.76
CA LEU A 138 -6.00 1.92 12.76
C LEU A 138 -5.66 1.09 11.53
N VAL A 139 -4.38 0.86 11.22
CA VAL A 139 -3.90 0.11 10.06
C VAL A 139 -2.85 -0.90 10.51
N PRO A 140 -3.22 -2.15 10.84
CA PRO A 140 -2.31 -3.17 11.37
C PRO A 140 -1.12 -3.53 10.47
N GLU A 141 -1.27 -3.28 9.17
CA GLU A 141 -0.24 -3.50 8.15
C GLU A 141 0.80 -2.37 8.12
N PHE A 142 0.45 -1.20 8.66
CA PHE A 142 1.36 -0.09 8.84
C PHE A 142 2.23 -0.32 10.09
N ARG A 143 3.39 -0.92 9.84
CA ARG A 143 4.41 -1.20 10.87
C ARG A 143 5.65 -0.34 10.59
N PRO A 144 5.60 0.99 10.81
CA PRO A 144 6.70 1.88 10.47
C PRO A 144 8.01 1.44 11.15
N PRO A 145 9.17 1.69 10.53
CA PRO A 145 10.45 1.43 11.17
C PRO A 145 10.58 2.26 12.45
N SER A 146 11.25 1.72 13.46
CA SER A 146 11.55 2.43 14.71
C SER A 146 13.00 2.90 14.80
N GLU A 147 13.83 2.46 13.86
CA GLU A 147 15.24 2.79 13.77
C GLU A 147 15.41 4.28 13.39
N PRO A 148 16.31 5.02 14.07
CA PRO A 148 16.52 6.44 13.79
C PRO A 148 17.10 6.73 12.39
N ASP A 149 17.86 5.79 11.85
CA ASP A 149 18.49 5.87 10.54
C ASP A 149 17.60 5.38 9.39
N ALA A 150 16.40 4.89 9.70
CA ALA A 150 15.41 4.53 8.70
C ALA A 150 15.06 5.77 7.85
N PRO A 151 15.22 5.73 6.51
CA PRO A 151 15.02 6.91 5.69
C PRO A 151 13.59 7.44 5.77
N ALA A 152 13.49 8.70 6.21
CA ALA A 152 12.24 9.45 6.27
C ALA A 152 12.39 10.78 5.56
N PHE A 153 11.37 11.16 4.80
CA PHE A 153 11.31 12.43 4.08
C PHE A 153 9.97 13.10 4.33
N ARG A 154 9.93 14.42 4.26
CA ARG A 154 8.68 15.18 4.34
C ARG A 154 8.58 16.25 3.28
N SER A 155 7.36 16.62 2.96
CA SER A 155 7.00 17.89 2.32
C SER A 155 6.02 18.66 3.21
N SER A 156 5.38 19.71 2.68
CA SER A 156 4.34 20.45 3.38
C SER A 156 3.03 19.67 3.55
N ILE A 157 2.80 18.59 2.79
CA ILE A 157 1.53 17.84 2.80
C ILE A 157 1.70 16.32 2.94
N TRP A 158 2.93 15.82 3.03
CA TRP A 158 3.21 14.39 2.97
C TRP A 158 4.44 13.99 3.81
N LEU A 159 4.38 12.84 4.49
CA LEU A 159 5.51 12.09 5.06
C LEU A 159 5.76 10.77 4.34
N LEU A 160 6.99 10.53 3.92
CA LEU A 160 7.44 9.30 3.27
C LEU A 160 8.39 8.55 4.20
N LEU A 161 8.08 7.28 4.47
CA LEU A 161 8.87 6.39 5.32
C LEU A 161 9.26 5.16 4.52
N PHE A 162 10.54 4.81 4.51
CA PHE A 162 11.04 3.59 3.89
C PHE A 162 11.21 2.49 4.94
N LYS A 163 10.84 1.25 4.60
CA LYS A 163 10.87 0.12 5.52
C LYS A 163 11.55 -1.09 4.90
N GLY A 164 12.49 -1.65 5.65
CA GLY A 164 13.15 -2.89 5.29
C GLY A 164 14.10 -2.76 4.11
N ASN A 165 14.70 -3.90 3.76
CA ASN A 165 15.62 -3.99 2.63
C ASN A 165 14.85 -4.08 1.31
N PRO A 166 15.46 -3.63 0.20
CA PRO A 166 14.87 -3.81 -1.11
C PRO A 166 14.58 -5.28 -1.44
N SER A 167 13.46 -5.51 -2.10
CA SER A 167 13.05 -6.83 -2.60
C SER A 167 13.24 -6.90 -4.12
N PRO A 168 14.02 -7.87 -4.64
CA PRO A 168 14.12 -8.11 -6.08
C PRO A 168 12.76 -8.45 -6.72
N ASP A 169 11.89 -9.15 -5.98
CA ASP A 169 10.59 -9.62 -6.46
C ASP A 169 9.61 -8.45 -6.67
N ALA A 170 9.76 -7.37 -5.91
CA ALA A 170 8.96 -6.17 -6.04
C ALA A 170 9.06 -5.48 -7.41
N ARG A 171 10.10 -5.77 -8.19
CA ARG A 171 10.21 -5.29 -9.58
C ARG A 171 9.00 -5.71 -10.42
N PHE A 172 8.40 -6.87 -10.12
CA PHE A 172 7.23 -7.35 -10.84
C PHE A 172 6.04 -6.38 -10.76
N VAL A 173 5.76 -5.82 -9.58
CA VAL A 173 4.60 -4.93 -9.36
C VAL A 173 4.85 -3.46 -9.73
N VAL A 174 6.08 -3.09 -10.07
CA VAL A 174 6.47 -1.69 -10.37
C VAL A 174 6.76 -1.45 -11.85
N ARG A 175 6.95 -2.53 -12.62
CA ARG A 175 7.73 -2.57 -13.86
C ARG A 175 7.31 -1.56 -14.94
N ASP A 176 8.07 -0.48 -14.96
CA ASP A 176 8.28 0.45 -16.07
C ASP A 176 9.72 0.18 -16.57
N PRO A 177 9.99 -0.05 -17.86
CA PRO A 177 11.33 -0.42 -18.34
C PRO A 177 12.43 0.57 -17.95
N SER A 178 12.09 1.85 -17.72
CA SER A 178 13.05 2.86 -17.24
C SER A 178 13.41 2.72 -15.75
N LYS A 179 12.73 1.83 -15.04
CA LYS A 179 12.71 1.68 -13.58
C LYS A 179 13.26 0.34 -13.07
N ASP A 180 13.60 -0.60 -13.95
CA ASP A 180 14.18 -1.92 -13.60
C ASP A 180 15.55 -1.82 -12.90
N LYS A 181 16.28 -0.71 -13.11
CA LYS A 181 17.59 -0.45 -12.52
C LYS A 181 17.55 -0.01 -11.04
N TRP A 182 16.36 0.21 -10.49
CA TRP A 182 16.21 0.70 -9.13
C TRP A 182 15.93 -0.42 -8.16
N ASP A 183 16.35 -0.20 -6.93
CA ASP A 183 16.01 -1.06 -5.81
C ASP A 183 14.68 -0.59 -5.22
N TRP A 184 13.74 -1.53 -5.09
CA TRP A 184 12.38 -1.29 -4.63
C TRP A 184 12.23 -1.83 -3.23
N THR A 185 11.88 -0.96 -2.31
CA THR A 185 11.59 -1.34 -0.93
C THR A 185 10.18 -0.89 -0.56
N LEU A 186 9.63 -1.45 0.52
CA LEU A 186 8.34 -1.06 1.03
C LEU A 186 8.40 0.39 1.52
N ALA A 187 7.42 1.19 1.16
CA ALA A 187 7.30 2.55 1.65
C ALA A 187 5.87 2.88 2.06
N PHE A 188 5.78 3.74 3.06
CA PHE A 188 4.54 4.30 3.55
C PHE A 188 4.51 5.80 3.29
N GLN A 189 3.37 6.29 2.79
CA GLN A 189 3.17 7.69 2.46
C GLN A 189 1.96 8.22 3.20
N LEU A 190 2.14 9.12 4.15
CA LEU A 190 1.06 9.71 4.93
C LEU A 190 0.75 11.12 4.40
N PHE A 191 -0.50 11.39 4.00
CA PHE A 191 -0.91 12.65 3.40
C PHE A 191 -1.81 13.46 4.34
N SER A 192 -1.63 14.77 4.33
CA SER A 192 -2.51 15.74 4.98
C SER A 192 -2.94 16.82 3.98
N LEU A 193 -4.22 16.83 3.63
CA LEU A 193 -4.86 17.86 2.79
C LEU A 193 -4.83 19.24 3.46
N GLN A 194 -4.81 19.28 4.80
CA GLN A 194 -4.67 20.54 5.55
C GLN A 194 -3.21 20.97 5.73
N GLY A 195 -2.26 20.15 5.27
CA GLY A 195 -0.83 20.34 5.46
C GLY A 195 -0.31 19.77 6.78
N LEU A 196 1.01 19.64 6.83
CA LEU A 196 1.77 19.19 7.99
C LEU A 196 2.46 20.40 8.64
N PRO A 197 2.41 20.52 9.98
CA PRO A 197 3.02 21.64 10.67
C PRO A 197 4.55 21.64 10.56
N GLN A 198 5.13 22.81 10.80
CA GLN A 198 6.57 22.96 11.00
C GLN A 198 6.80 23.60 12.38
N PRO A 199 7.47 22.92 13.32
CA PRO A 199 8.01 21.55 13.21
C PRO A 199 6.92 20.46 13.17
N LEU A 200 7.29 19.26 12.71
CA LEU A 200 6.39 18.11 12.65
C LEU A 200 6.10 17.58 14.06
N THR A 201 4.86 17.16 14.30
CA THR A 201 4.45 16.48 15.54
C THR A 201 3.63 15.24 15.20
N LEU A 202 3.68 14.20 16.04
CA LEU A 202 2.84 13.01 15.87
C LEU A 202 1.35 13.26 16.11
N THR A 203 1.00 14.42 16.67
CA THR A 203 -0.39 14.89 16.81
C THR A 203 -0.93 15.54 15.56
N ALA A 204 -0.08 15.85 14.57
CA ALA A 204 -0.52 16.34 13.27
C ALA A 204 -1.44 15.30 12.62
N LYS A 205 -2.48 15.78 11.94
CA LYS A 205 -3.50 14.91 11.35
C LYS A 205 -3.17 14.56 9.91
N VAL A 206 -3.53 13.35 9.52
CA VAL A 206 -3.44 12.81 8.17
C VAL A 206 -4.80 12.22 7.80
N ASP A 207 -5.19 12.39 6.54
CA ASP A 207 -6.46 11.90 5.99
C ASP A 207 -6.26 10.69 5.08
N ARG A 208 -5.03 10.39 4.69
CA ARG A 208 -4.73 9.28 3.79
C ARG A 208 -3.35 8.68 4.03
N MET A 209 -3.21 7.39 3.77
CA MET A 209 -1.95 6.68 3.74
C MET A 209 -1.86 5.79 2.49
N GLU A 210 -0.71 5.76 1.82
CA GLU A 210 -0.42 4.77 0.78
C GLU A 210 0.68 3.80 1.24
N ILE A 211 0.50 2.51 0.95
CA ILE A 211 1.51 1.46 1.05
C ILE A 211 1.87 1.03 -0.38
N ALA A 212 3.13 1.19 -0.76
CA ALA A 212 3.58 0.83 -2.10
C ALA A 212 5.09 0.54 -2.13
N PRO A 213 5.57 -0.20 -3.14
CA PRO A 213 6.98 -0.23 -3.45
C PRO A 213 7.48 1.15 -3.91
N GLN A 214 8.58 1.63 -3.32
CA GLN A 214 9.26 2.86 -3.74
C GLN A 214 10.76 2.64 -3.82
N SER A 215 11.44 3.48 -4.62
CA SER A 215 12.90 3.51 -4.68
C SER A 215 13.45 4.71 -3.91
N LEU A 216 14.34 4.42 -2.96
CA LEU A 216 15.07 5.43 -2.22
C LEU A 216 15.95 6.27 -3.14
N GLN A 217 16.67 5.62 -4.07
CA GLN A 217 17.55 6.32 -5.02
C GLN A 217 16.75 7.24 -5.94
N LEU A 218 15.57 6.79 -6.38
CA LEU A 218 14.69 7.62 -7.21
C LEU A 218 14.15 8.82 -6.44
N THR A 219 13.75 8.61 -5.17
CA THR A 219 13.27 9.65 -4.27
C THR A 219 14.34 10.71 -4.04
N GLN A 220 15.54 10.31 -3.65
CA GLN A 220 16.67 11.24 -3.44
C GLN A 220 17.01 12.04 -4.70
N LYS A 221 16.83 11.46 -5.90
CA LYS A 221 17.09 12.15 -7.17
C LYS A 221 15.97 13.10 -7.59
N ARG A 222 14.70 12.67 -7.54
CA ARG A 222 13.55 13.42 -8.09
C ARG A 222 12.95 14.39 -7.09
N LEU A 223 12.97 14.03 -5.81
CA LEU A 223 12.27 14.76 -4.76
C LEU A 223 13.19 15.69 -3.97
N LYS A 224 14.46 15.82 -4.37
CA LYS A 224 15.47 16.69 -3.72
C LYS A 224 14.97 18.11 -3.43
N ASN A 225 14.15 18.68 -4.32
CA ASN A 225 13.67 20.06 -4.21
C ASN A 225 12.28 20.17 -3.56
N THR A 226 11.58 19.06 -3.37
CA THR A 226 10.20 19.05 -2.84
C THR A 226 10.09 18.35 -1.51
N HIS A 227 11.10 17.56 -1.14
CA HIS A 227 11.13 16.77 0.07
C HIS A 227 12.45 16.96 0.80
N GLU A 228 12.37 17.20 2.10
CA GLU A 228 13.52 17.27 2.99
C GLU A 228 13.65 15.96 3.78
N PRO A 229 14.87 15.40 3.92
CA PRO A 229 15.12 14.33 4.87
C PRO A 229 14.83 14.80 6.29
N ILE A 230 14.20 13.95 7.09
CA ILE A 230 13.92 14.22 8.50
C ILE A 230 14.32 13.03 9.36
N LEU A 231 14.45 13.28 10.67
CA LEU A 231 14.49 12.22 11.65
C LEU A 231 13.19 11.40 11.57
N ASN A 232 13.31 10.07 11.63
CA ASN A 232 12.17 9.17 11.56
C ASN A 232 11.14 9.51 12.66
N PRO A 233 9.90 9.91 12.30
CA PRO A 233 8.88 10.30 13.27
C PRO A 233 8.52 9.20 14.29
N TYR A 234 8.81 7.94 13.97
CA TYR A 234 8.51 6.78 14.81
C TYR A 234 9.73 6.28 15.61
N SER A 235 10.87 6.96 15.54
CA SER A 235 12.04 6.64 16.37
C SER A 235 11.95 7.27 17.77
N ARG A 236 12.72 6.75 18.72
CA ARG A 236 12.78 7.30 20.09
C ARG A 236 13.35 8.71 20.12
N GLU A 237 14.38 8.94 19.33
CA GLU A 237 15.07 10.21 19.18
C GLU A 237 14.13 11.32 18.71
N PHE A 238 13.14 10.99 17.86
CA PHE A 238 12.12 11.95 17.47
C PHE A 238 11.17 12.29 18.62
N ALA A 239 10.80 11.30 19.43
CA ALA A 239 9.97 11.50 20.61
C ALA A 239 10.69 12.35 21.69
N ASP A 240 12.01 12.27 21.75
CA ASP A 240 12.87 13.02 22.68
C ASP A 240 13.18 14.45 22.21
N LEU A 241 12.71 14.86 21.02
CA LEU A 241 12.91 16.23 20.55
C LEU A 241 12.21 17.23 21.49
N PRO A 242 12.85 18.38 21.78
CA PRO A 242 12.24 19.40 22.61
C PRO A 242 10.95 19.91 21.96
N PRO A 243 9.94 20.31 22.76
CA PRO A 243 8.72 20.89 22.23
C PRO A 243 9.01 22.07 21.30
N PRO A 244 8.21 22.25 20.24
CA PRO A 244 8.33 23.40 19.35
C PRO A 244 8.27 24.71 20.15
N ALA A 245 9.16 25.65 19.83
CA ALA A 245 9.04 26.99 20.38
C ALA A 245 7.66 27.59 20.03
N PRO A 246 7.00 28.30 20.94
CA PRO A 246 5.72 28.93 20.65
C PRO A 246 5.86 29.88 19.45
N PRO A 247 4.89 29.91 18.52
CA PRO A 247 4.98 30.76 17.34
C PRO A 247 5.14 32.22 17.76
N ALA A 248 6.16 32.89 17.21
CA ALA A 248 6.36 34.31 17.47
C ALA A 248 5.08 35.08 17.07
N PRO A 249 4.62 36.03 17.90
CA PRO A 249 3.44 36.82 17.57
C PRO A 249 3.65 37.50 16.23
N LYS A 250 2.80 37.18 15.24
CA LYS A 250 2.83 37.84 13.93
C LYS A 250 2.61 39.33 14.16
N LYS A 251 3.66 40.15 13.94
CA LYS A 251 3.50 41.60 13.89
C LYS A 251 2.64 41.91 12.67
N ILE A 252 1.38 42.25 12.90
CA ILE A 252 0.50 42.77 11.85
C ILE A 252 1.09 44.12 11.45
N PRO A 253 1.53 44.30 10.19
CA PRO A 253 1.99 45.62 9.74
C PRO A 253 0.83 46.60 9.90
N MET A 254 1.03 47.66 10.67
CA MET A 254 0.06 48.74 10.70
C MET A 254 0.12 49.46 9.33
N PRO A 255 -1.02 49.63 8.63
CA PRO A 255 -1.01 50.38 7.41
C PRO A 255 -0.61 51.83 7.70
N GLN A 256 0.46 52.29 7.05
CA GLN A 256 0.85 53.70 7.03
C GLN A 256 -0.10 54.44 6.09
N TYR A 257 -1.27 54.83 6.58
CA TYR A 257 -2.09 55.83 5.92
C TYR A 257 -2.07 57.11 6.76
N ALA A 258 -1.66 58.20 6.10
CA ALA A 258 -1.59 59.60 6.54
C ALA A 258 -0.31 60.02 7.30
N GLU A 259 0.61 60.64 6.56
CA GLU A 259 0.90 62.07 6.74
C GLU A 259 0.53 62.81 5.44
#